data_AF-A0A3M0ZVE7-F1
#
_entry.id   AF-A0A3M0ZVE7-F1
#
_cell.length_a   1.000
_cell.length_b   1.000
_cell.length_c   1.000
_cell.angle_alpha   90.00
_cell.angle_beta   90.00
_cell.angle_gamma   90.00
#
_symmetry.space_group_name_H-M   'P 1'
#
loop_
_entity.id
_entity.type
_entity.pdbx_description
1 polymer ?
#
loop_
_entity_poly.entity_id
_entity_poly.type
_entity_poly.pdbx_seq_one_letter_code
_entity_poly.pdbx_strand_id
1 'polypeptide(L)'
;MQIAAPLIMLRIKMADLLPNSETSHREASELTGNSAEGEMSFLEHLGELRTRLIYSLLAIICGAFLSYFFAGEIFSFLAAPYYKAFEGKILIGTGPAEAFILKLKMALIGGCVLASPAIFYHVWKFVSPGMLESEKRFAVPFVVATTALFLAGLWFCYGVVLPFAFSFFYSQYSSIGIEPTVKISEHISFIGKALLAFAAIFELPVVSYFLARCGILSPSAMTSSFRYVVVAIFTVSAVLTPPDVLTQLLMALPLFVLYGISIVVVRFAYNKRQR
;
A
#
# COMPACT_ATOMS: atom_id res chain seq x y z
N MET A 1 43.99 49.36 60.78
CA MET A 1 43.22 48.10 60.73
C MET A 1 41.85 48.37 60.09
N GLN A 2 41.78 48.73 58.79
CA GLN A 2 40.52 49.20 58.20
C GLN A 2 40.43 49.12 56.65
N ILE A 3 41.13 48.17 56.01
CA ILE A 3 41.08 48.01 54.53
C ILE A 3 40.73 46.56 54.09
N ALA A 4 40.58 45.62 55.02
CA ALA A 4 40.31 44.22 54.68
C ALA A 4 38.81 43.88 54.45
N ALA A 5 37.89 44.67 54.99
CA ALA A 5 36.44 44.41 54.91
C ALA A 5 35.83 44.49 53.49
N PRO A 6 36.16 45.47 52.62
CA PRO A 6 35.48 45.59 51.33
C PRO A 6 35.89 44.51 50.32
N LEU A 7 37.10 43.94 50.44
CA LEU A 7 37.58 42.90 49.51
C LEU A 7 36.93 41.53 49.75
N ILE A 8 36.60 41.22 51.01
CA ILE A 8 35.90 39.98 51.38
C ILE A 8 34.44 40.04 50.91
N MET A 9 33.79 41.20 51.05
CA MET A 9 32.41 41.39 50.58
C MET A 9 32.29 41.28 49.06
N LEU A 10 33.29 41.78 48.31
CA LEU A 10 33.32 41.65 46.85
C LEU A 10 33.49 40.19 46.41
N ARG A 11 34.29 39.40 47.14
CA ARG A 11 34.49 37.96 46.85
C ARG A 11 33.24 37.13 47.14
N ILE A 12 32.50 37.44 48.19
CA ILE A 12 31.25 36.74 48.53
C ILE A 12 30.18 37.07 47.48
N LYS A 13 30.05 38.35 47.10
CA LYS A 13 29.08 38.78 46.08
C LYS A 13 29.41 38.29 44.67
N MET A 14 30.69 38.04 44.38
CA MET A 14 31.12 37.39 43.13
C MET A 14 30.97 35.87 43.13
N ALA A 15 31.02 35.20 44.28
CA ALA A 15 30.72 33.78 44.39
C ALA A 15 29.23 33.48 44.15
N ASP A 16 28.34 34.38 44.58
CA ASP A 16 26.89 34.31 44.30
C ASP A 16 26.52 34.65 42.84
N LEU A 17 27.43 35.26 42.08
CA LEU A 17 27.25 35.58 40.65
C LEU A 17 27.70 34.46 39.71
N LEU A 18 28.38 33.44 40.22
CA LEU A 18 28.71 32.25 39.44
C LEU A 18 27.49 31.33 39.47
N PRO A 19 26.92 30.94 38.30
CA PRO A 19 25.78 30.03 38.27
C PRO A 19 26.15 28.76 39.04
N ASN A 20 25.35 28.42 40.04
CA ASN A 20 25.56 27.22 40.84
C ASN A 20 25.56 26.00 39.91
N SER A 21 26.37 24.98 40.23
CA SER A 21 26.48 23.78 39.40
C SER A 21 25.11 23.13 39.15
N GLU A 22 24.19 23.20 40.11
CA GLU A 22 22.81 22.73 39.96
C GLU A 22 21.98 23.52 38.94
N THR A 23 22.17 24.85 38.82
CA THR A 23 21.52 25.67 37.79
C THR A 23 22.10 25.42 36.40
N SER A 24 23.42 25.22 36.30
CA SER A 24 24.07 24.81 35.05
C SER A 24 23.65 23.40 34.60
N HIS A 25 23.50 22.46 35.54
CA HIS A 25 22.99 21.11 35.27
C HIS A 25 21.49 21.10 34.96
N ARG A 26 20.67 21.98 35.55
CA ARG A 26 19.26 22.14 35.21
C ARG A 26 19.07 22.78 33.84
N GLU A 27 19.79 23.85 33.51
CA GLU A 27 19.74 24.47 32.19
C GLU A 27 20.31 23.56 31.11
N ALA A 28 21.40 22.81 31.37
CA ALA A 28 21.92 21.80 30.44
C ALA A 28 20.97 20.60 30.28
N SER A 29 20.26 20.19 31.34
CA SER A 29 19.23 19.15 31.28
C SER A 29 17.94 19.64 30.60
N GLU A 30 17.61 20.93 30.67
CA GLU A 30 16.49 21.53 29.94
C GLU A 30 16.83 21.79 28.46
N LEU A 31 18.08 22.13 28.14
CA LEU A 31 18.57 22.25 26.75
C LEU A 31 18.68 20.90 26.06
N THR A 32 19.03 19.84 26.78
CA THR A 32 19.07 18.46 26.25
C THR A 32 17.73 17.72 26.36
N GLY A 33 16.79 18.22 27.16
CA GLY A 33 15.46 17.65 27.35
C GLY A 33 14.37 18.17 26.38
N ASN A 34 14.67 19.18 25.56
CA ASN A 34 13.70 19.78 24.63
C ASN A 34 14.05 19.61 23.15
N SER A 35 14.90 18.63 22.81
CA SER A 35 15.15 18.25 21.41
C SER A 35 14.22 17.11 21.01
N ALA A 36 13.28 17.43 20.11
CA ALA A 36 12.51 16.53 19.25
C ALA A 36 11.29 15.77 19.83
N GLU A 37 10.22 16.49 20.21
CA GLU A 37 8.86 15.90 20.28
C GLU A 37 8.28 15.54 18.89
N GLY A 38 9.00 15.80 17.79
CA GLY A 38 8.52 15.58 16.41
C GLY A 38 9.46 14.82 15.48
N GLU A 39 10.69 14.48 15.89
CA GLU A 39 11.64 13.72 15.04
C GLU A 39 12.03 12.43 15.75
N MET A 40 11.32 11.34 15.43
CA MET A 40 11.75 10.01 15.82
C MET A 40 13.12 9.72 15.21
N SER A 41 14.03 9.14 15.97
CA SER A 41 15.32 8.69 15.44
C SER A 41 15.11 7.65 14.33
N PHE A 42 15.98 7.60 13.31
CA PHE A 42 15.89 6.61 12.23
C PHE A 42 15.79 5.17 12.76
N LEU A 43 16.48 4.88 13.87
CA LEU A 43 16.43 3.58 14.53
C LEU A 43 15.06 3.30 15.17
N GLU A 44 14.39 4.32 15.70
CA GLU A 44 13.04 4.21 16.25
C GLU A 44 12.01 4.00 15.14
N HIS A 45 12.16 4.69 14.00
CA HIS A 45 11.30 4.47 12.84
C HIS A 45 11.44 3.04 12.27
N LEU A 46 12.65 2.48 12.24
CA LEU A 46 12.87 1.07 11.90
C LEU A 46 12.24 0.11 12.92
N GLY A 47 12.30 0.45 14.21
CA GLY A 47 11.63 -0.30 15.27
C GLY A 47 10.10 -0.32 15.11
N GLU A 48 9.52 0.83 14.71
CA GLU A 48 8.11 0.91 14.37
C GLU A 48 7.78 0.05 13.15
N LEU A 49 8.56 0.15 12.06
CA LEU A 49 8.34 -0.65 10.85
C LEU A 49 8.25 -2.15 11.17
N ARG A 50 9.21 -2.67 11.94
CA ARG A 50 9.23 -4.09 12.34
C ARG A 50 7.94 -4.46 13.06
N THR A 51 7.53 -3.64 14.02
CA THR A 51 6.35 -3.90 14.84
C THR A 51 5.08 -3.88 13.99
N ARG A 52 4.93 -2.89 13.12
CA ARG A 52 3.79 -2.77 12.18
C ARG A 52 3.75 -3.94 11.20
N LEU A 53 4.91 -4.36 10.69
CA LEU A 53 5.03 -5.52 9.80
C LEU A 53 4.59 -6.82 10.48
N ILE A 54 4.98 -7.03 11.75
CA ILE A 54 4.56 -8.21 12.53
C ILE A 54 3.04 -8.21 12.72
N TYR A 55 2.42 -7.08 13.08
CA TYR A 55 0.97 -7.03 13.22
C TYR A 55 0.22 -7.26 11.91
N SER A 56 0.69 -6.69 10.80
CA SER A 56 0.15 -6.96 9.47
C SER A 56 0.28 -8.44 9.09
N LEU A 57 1.42 -9.08 9.40
CA LEU A 57 1.63 -10.50 9.15
C LEU A 57 0.70 -11.37 10.01
N LEU A 58 0.53 -11.05 11.29
CA LEU A 58 -0.42 -11.72 12.18
C LEU A 58 -1.86 -11.58 11.66
N ALA A 59 -2.26 -10.40 11.20
CA ALA A 59 -3.56 -10.18 10.59
C ALA A 59 -3.77 -11.07 9.35
N ILE A 60 -2.75 -11.19 8.49
CA ILE A 60 -2.78 -12.09 7.32
C ILE A 60 -2.90 -13.55 7.76
N ILE A 61 -2.14 -13.99 8.78
CA ILE A 61 -2.20 -15.36 9.28
C ILE A 61 -3.58 -15.67 9.86
N CYS A 62 -4.15 -14.78 10.68
CA CYS A 62 -5.49 -14.93 11.23
C CYS A 62 -6.55 -14.95 10.11
N GLY A 63 -6.45 -14.04 9.14
CA GLY A 63 -7.34 -14.00 7.99
C GLY A 63 -7.22 -15.25 7.13
N ALA A 64 -6.01 -15.79 6.96
CA ALA A 64 -5.77 -17.00 6.19
C ALA A 64 -6.32 -18.24 6.89
N PHE A 65 -6.15 -18.33 8.21
CA PHE A 65 -6.77 -19.39 9.00
C PHE A 65 -8.29 -19.38 8.86
N LEU A 66 -8.92 -18.20 8.94
CA LEU A 66 -10.36 -18.06 8.73
C LEU A 66 -10.77 -18.41 7.29
N SER A 67 -10.02 -17.95 6.30
CA SER A 67 -10.28 -18.21 4.88
C SER A 67 -10.06 -19.68 4.48
N TYR A 68 -9.24 -20.43 5.23
CA TYR A 68 -8.98 -21.85 4.96
C TYR A 68 -10.27 -22.69 5.03
N PHE A 69 -11.18 -22.36 5.96
CA PHE A 69 -12.48 -23.02 6.06
C PHE A 69 -13.37 -22.81 4.84
N PHE A 70 -13.18 -21.71 4.11
CA PHE A 70 -13.93 -21.35 2.91
C PHE A 70 -13.12 -21.53 1.62
N ALA A 71 -12.01 -22.29 1.67
CA ALA A 71 -11.09 -22.40 0.55
C ALA A 71 -11.74 -23.02 -0.70
N GLY A 72 -12.73 -23.89 -0.54
CA GLY A 72 -13.47 -24.50 -1.65
C GLY A 72 -14.38 -23.50 -2.36
N GLU A 73 -15.08 -22.68 -1.58
CA GLU A 73 -15.97 -21.63 -2.05
C GLU A 73 -15.17 -20.54 -2.76
N ILE A 74 -14.07 -20.10 -2.15
CA ILE A 74 -13.12 -19.14 -2.76
C ILE A 74 -12.61 -19.69 -4.09
N PHE A 75 -12.20 -20.96 -4.13
CA PHE A 75 -11.77 -21.59 -5.38
C PHE A 75 -12.87 -21.59 -6.44
N SER A 76 -14.09 -22.01 -6.08
CA SER A 76 -15.21 -22.07 -7.02
C SER A 76 -15.54 -20.69 -7.59
N PHE A 77 -15.47 -19.65 -6.75
CA PHE A 77 -15.65 -18.26 -7.16
C PHE A 77 -14.53 -17.83 -8.11
N LEU A 78 -13.26 -18.08 -7.77
CA LEU A 78 -12.12 -17.69 -8.61
C LEU A 78 -12.10 -18.43 -9.97
N ALA A 79 -12.55 -19.68 -10.00
CA ALA A 79 -12.56 -20.50 -11.23
C ALA A 79 -13.76 -20.20 -12.16
N ALA A 80 -14.81 -19.53 -11.68
CA ALA A 80 -16.02 -19.26 -12.47
C ALA A 80 -15.77 -18.54 -13.81
N PRO A 81 -14.93 -17.49 -13.90
CA PRO A 81 -14.63 -16.83 -15.17
C PRO A 81 -13.95 -17.75 -16.19
N TYR A 82 -13.16 -18.73 -15.72
CA TYR A 82 -12.51 -19.71 -16.59
C TYR A 82 -13.54 -20.67 -17.20
N TYR A 83 -14.42 -21.26 -16.38
CA TYR A 83 -15.43 -22.19 -16.88
C TYR A 83 -16.42 -21.52 -17.85
N LYS A 84 -16.65 -20.21 -17.70
CA LYS A 84 -17.44 -19.44 -18.65
C LYS A 84 -16.75 -19.21 -19.99
N ALA A 85 -15.42 -19.05 -19.99
CA ALA A 85 -14.65 -18.82 -21.21
C ALA A 85 -14.26 -20.12 -21.94
N PHE A 86 -14.03 -21.20 -21.19
CA PHE A 86 -13.61 -22.51 -21.70
C PHE A 86 -14.72 -23.54 -21.48
N GLU A 87 -15.89 -23.33 -22.09
CA GLU A 87 -17.06 -24.20 -21.91
C GLU A 87 -16.72 -25.69 -22.14
N GLY A 88 -17.12 -26.54 -21.19
CA GLY A 88 -16.89 -27.99 -21.26
C GLY A 88 -15.45 -28.44 -20.97
N LYS A 89 -14.52 -27.54 -20.62
CA LYS A 89 -13.15 -27.90 -20.24
C LYS A 89 -12.98 -27.92 -18.72
N ILE A 90 -12.20 -28.87 -18.24
CA ILE A 90 -11.91 -29.07 -16.81
C ILE A 90 -10.49 -28.62 -16.47
N LEU A 91 -10.33 -28.08 -15.25
CA LEU A 91 -9.00 -27.86 -14.67
C LEU A 91 -8.46 -29.18 -14.13
N ILE A 92 -7.21 -29.51 -14.46
CA ILE A 92 -6.57 -30.75 -14.01
C ILE A 92 -5.62 -30.51 -12.85
N GLY A 93 -5.59 -31.46 -11.91
CA GLY A 93 -4.51 -31.61 -10.93
C GLY A 93 -3.58 -32.73 -11.38
N THR A 94 -2.28 -32.48 -11.29
CA THR A 94 -1.23 -33.41 -11.73
C THR A 94 -0.42 -33.99 -10.58
N GLY A 95 -0.33 -33.27 -9.45
CA GLY A 95 0.45 -33.69 -8.29
C GLY A 95 -0.42 -34.14 -7.10
N PRO A 96 0.05 -35.10 -6.28
CA PRO A 96 -0.70 -35.59 -5.11
C PRO A 96 -0.87 -34.51 -4.02
N ALA A 97 0.12 -33.63 -3.85
CA ALA A 97 0.06 -32.53 -2.89
C ALA A 97 -0.63 -31.27 -3.44
N GLU A 98 -1.02 -31.25 -4.71
CA GLU A 98 -1.46 -30.03 -5.41
C GLU A 98 -2.74 -29.46 -4.79
N ALA A 99 -3.71 -30.31 -4.45
CA ALA A 99 -4.95 -29.89 -3.80
C ALA A 99 -4.72 -29.26 -2.42
N PHE A 100 -3.74 -29.75 -1.66
CA PHE A 100 -3.39 -29.16 -0.37
C PHE A 100 -2.75 -27.77 -0.53
N ILE A 101 -1.75 -27.66 -1.41
CA ILE A 101 -1.10 -26.38 -1.73
C ILE A 101 -2.11 -25.36 -2.28
N LEU A 102 -3.06 -25.83 -3.08
CA LEU A 102 -4.14 -25.01 -3.60
C LEU A 102 -4.99 -24.42 -2.49
N LYS A 103 -5.44 -25.24 -1.52
CA LYS A 103 -6.21 -24.75 -0.36
C LYS A 103 -5.41 -23.73 0.45
N LEU A 104 -4.11 -23.93 0.63
CA LEU A 104 -3.25 -22.94 1.29
C LEU A 104 -3.17 -21.63 0.50
N LYS A 105 -3.10 -21.67 -0.84
CA LYS A 105 -3.15 -20.47 -1.69
C LYS A 105 -4.49 -19.74 -1.56
N MET A 106 -5.61 -20.46 -1.54
CA MET A 106 -6.95 -19.87 -1.33
C MET A 106 -7.07 -19.20 0.03
N ALA A 107 -6.60 -19.90 1.07
CA ALA A 107 -6.51 -19.35 2.41
C ALA A 107 -5.68 -18.07 2.43
N LEU A 108 -4.50 -18.06 1.80
CA LEU A 108 -3.65 -16.88 1.77
C LEU A 108 -4.27 -15.71 0.99
N ILE A 109 -4.84 -15.95 -0.18
CA ILE A 109 -5.50 -14.91 -0.98
C ILE A 109 -6.67 -14.32 -0.19
N GLY A 110 -7.59 -15.16 0.30
CA GLY A 110 -8.72 -14.69 1.11
C GLY A 110 -8.25 -13.98 2.39
N GLY A 111 -7.20 -14.50 3.02
CA GLY A 111 -6.61 -13.94 4.23
C GLY A 111 -6.03 -12.55 4.01
N CYS A 112 -5.32 -12.31 2.91
CA CYS A 112 -4.85 -10.99 2.53
C CYS A 112 -6.01 -10.01 2.30
N VAL A 113 -7.10 -10.46 1.67
CA VAL A 113 -8.28 -9.62 1.45
C VAL A 113 -8.95 -9.25 2.77
N LEU A 114 -9.17 -10.23 3.65
CA LEU A 114 -9.77 -10.00 4.98
C LEU A 114 -8.86 -9.14 5.88
N ALA A 115 -7.54 -9.32 5.78
CA ALA A 115 -6.56 -8.55 6.55
C ALA A 115 -6.33 -7.14 6.01
N SER A 116 -6.78 -6.81 4.80
CA SER A 116 -6.51 -5.53 4.14
C SER A 116 -6.81 -4.29 5.01
N PRO A 117 -7.92 -4.18 5.77
CA PRO A 117 -8.16 -3.00 6.61
C PRO A 117 -7.11 -2.84 7.72
N ALA A 118 -6.71 -3.97 8.33
CA ALA A 118 -5.69 -3.98 9.38
C ALA A 118 -4.31 -3.63 8.81
N ILE A 119 -3.97 -4.17 7.63
CA ILE A 119 -2.72 -3.86 6.92
C ILE A 119 -2.66 -2.36 6.64
N PHE A 120 -3.72 -1.78 6.04
CA PHE A 120 -3.75 -0.36 5.71
C PHE A 120 -3.73 0.54 6.94
N TYR A 121 -4.32 0.12 8.06
CA TYR A 121 -4.18 0.83 9.33
C TYR A 121 -2.74 0.87 9.82
N HIS A 122 -2.01 -0.25 9.74
CA HIS A 122 -0.62 -0.30 10.15
C HIS A 122 0.31 0.45 9.20
N VAL A 123 0.03 0.41 7.89
CA VAL A 123 0.72 1.23 6.88
C VAL A 123 0.48 2.72 7.17
N TRP A 124 -0.77 3.13 7.42
CA TRP A 124 -1.07 4.52 7.80
C TRP A 124 -0.30 4.93 9.05
N LYS A 125 -0.32 4.11 10.11
CA LYS A 125 0.40 4.44 11.35
C LYS A 125 1.89 4.61 11.13
N PHE A 126 2.50 3.78 10.29
CA PHE A 126 3.91 3.90 9.93
C PHE A 126 4.23 5.20 9.15
N VAL A 127 3.32 5.63 8.26
CA VAL A 127 3.52 6.84 7.44
C VAL A 127 3.12 8.13 8.18
N SER A 128 2.16 8.05 9.11
CA SER A 128 1.59 9.19 9.84
C SER A 128 2.56 10.11 10.58
N PRO A 129 3.74 9.67 11.07
CA PRO A 129 4.72 10.56 11.70
C PRO A 129 5.24 11.65 10.76
N GLY A 130 5.27 11.40 9.45
CA GLY A 130 5.63 12.39 8.43
C GLY A 130 4.51 13.36 8.06
N MET A 131 3.35 13.31 8.73
CA MET A 131 2.17 14.13 8.44
C MET A 131 1.85 15.10 9.58
N LEU A 132 1.16 16.22 9.27
CA LEU A 132 0.74 17.22 10.27
C LEU A 132 -0.18 16.58 11.33
N GLU A 133 -0.11 17.05 12.58
CA GLU A 133 -0.96 16.54 13.68
C GLU A 133 -2.46 16.57 13.37
N SER A 134 -2.92 17.63 12.67
CA SER A 134 -4.31 17.78 12.24
C SER A 134 -4.75 16.77 11.17
N GLU A 135 -3.80 16.05 10.57
CA GLU A 135 -4.01 15.03 9.55
C GLU A 135 -4.08 13.63 10.16
N LYS A 136 -3.37 13.39 11.27
CA LYS A 136 -3.32 12.08 11.93
C LYS A 136 -4.70 11.60 12.36
N ARG A 137 -5.63 12.52 12.65
CA ARG A 137 -7.05 12.22 12.94
C ARG A 137 -7.85 11.61 11.78
N PHE A 138 -7.34 11.66 10.55
CA PHE A 138 -7.99 11.08 9.37
C PHE A 138 -7.64 9.60 9.13
N ALA A 139 -7.04 8.92 10.13
CA ALA A 139 -6.70 7.50 10.03
C ALA A 139 -7.87 6.61 9.59
N VAL A 140 -9.04 6.75 10.22
CA VAL A 140 -10.21 5.91 9.93
C VAL A 140 -10.76 6.14 8.51
N PRO A 141 -11.11 7.38 8.09
CA PRO A 141 -11.62 7.61 6.74
C PRO A 141 -10.59 7.24 5.67
N PHE A 142 -9.30 7.41 5.96
CA PHE A 142 -8.24 6.93 5.09
C PHE A 142 -8.27 5.40 4.93
N VAL A 143 -8.25 4.64 6.03
CA VAL A 143 -8.25 3.17 5.98
C VAL A 143 -9.48 2.64 5.26
N VAL A 144 -10.64 3.25 5.48
CA VAL A 144 -11.88 2.90 4.78
C VAL A 144 -11.76 3.17 3.27
N ALA A 145 -11.26 4.34 2.87
CA ALA A 145 -11.10 4.70 1.47
C ALA A 145 -10.09 3.79 0.74
N THR A 146 -8.94 3.54 1.35
CA THR A 146 -7.90 2.62 0.85
C THR A 146 -8.44 1.20 0.73
N THR A 147 -9.10 0.68 1.77
CA THR A 147 -9.74 -0.64 1.71
C THR A 147 -10.79 -0.70 0.59
N ALA A 148 -11.61 0.35 0.43
CA ALA A 148 -12.61 0.40 -0.64
C ALA A 148 -11.97 0.40 -2.04
N LEU A 149 -10.87 1.14 -2.23
CA LEU A 149 -10.11 1.14 -3.49
C LEU A 149 -9.47 -0.21 -3.76
N PHE A 150 -8.85 -0.85 -2.77
CA PHE A 150 -8.32 -2.21 -2.85
C PHE A 150 -9.40 -3.20 -3.33
N LEU A 151 -10.57 -3.20 -2.67
CA LEU A 151 -11.69 -4.07 -3.02
C LEU A 151 -12.26 -3.74 -4.41
N ALA A 152 -12.32 -2.46 -4.78
CA ALA A 152 -12.72 -2.04 -6.13
C ALA A 152 -11.74 -2.54 -7.19
N GLY A 153 -10.44 -2.55 -6.91
CA GLY A 153 -9.41 -3.10 -7.80
C GLY A 153 -9.53 -4.61 -7.97
N LEU A 154 -9.79 -5.34 -6.87
CA LEU A 154 -10.09 -6.77 -6.92
C LEU A 154 -11.36 -7.06 -7.73
N TRP A 155 -12.43 -6.32 -7.48
CA TRP A 155 -13.69 -6.45 -8.20
C TRP A 155 -13.53 -6.16 -9.69
N PHE A 156 -12.82 -5.09 -10.04
CA PHE A 156 -12.54 -4.72 -11.42
C PHE A 156 -11.69 -5.79 -12.13
N CYS A 157 -10.64 -6.29 -11.48
CA CYS A 157 -9.83 -7.36 -12.02
C CYS A 157 -10.65 -8.63 -12.28
N TYR A 158 -11.41 -9.07 -11.27
CA TYR A 158 -12.20 -10.28 -11.37
C TYR A 158 -13.34 -10.18 -12.39
N GLY A 159 -14.09 -9.08 -12.36
CA GLY A 159 -15.30 -8.91 -13.16
C GLY A 159 -15.08 -8.42 -14.58
N VAL A 160 -13.97 -7.70 -14.83
CA VAL A 160 -13.68 -7.10 -16.14
C VAL A 160 -12.44 -7.76 -16.73
N VAL A 161 -11.31 -7.69 -16.04
CA VAL A 161 -10.01 -8.09 -16.63
C VAL A 161 -9.91 -9.59 -16.90
N LEU A 162 -10.25 -10.44 -15.93
CA LEU A 162 -10.12 -11.89 -16.07
C LEU A 162 -10.97 -12.47 -17.22
N PRO A 163 -12.27 -12.09 -17.39
CA PRO A 163 -13.06 -12.52 -18.54
C PRO A 163 -12.42 -12.17 -19.89
N PHE A 164 -11.91 -10.94 -20.05
CA PHE A 164 -11.23 -10.54 -21.28
C PHE A 164 -9.95 -11.33 -21.51
N ALA A 165 -9.13 -11.51 -20.47
CA ALA A 165 -7.89 -12.27 -20.57
C ALA A 165 -8.15 -13.74 -20.95
N PHE A 166 -9.12 -14.41 -20.32
CA PHE A 166 -9.45 -15.80 -20.62
C PHE A 166 -10.07 -15.97 -22.01
N SER A 167 -10.94 -15.06 -22.44
CA SER A 167 -11.47 -15.06 -23.81
C SER A 167 -10.35 -14.94 -24.84
N PHE A 168 -9.35 -14.08 -24.58
CA PHE A 168 -8.19 -13.94 -25.45
C PHE A 168 -7.32 -15.20 -25.47
N PHE A 169 -6.96 -15.74 -24.31
CA PHE A 169 -6.16 -16.97 -24.29
C PHE A 169 -6.87 -18.12 -25.00
N TYR A 170 -8.19 -18.25 -24.84
CA TYR A 170 -8.97 -19.23 -25.58
C TYR A 170 -8.92 -19.01 -27.10
N SER A 171 -9.06 -17.77 -27.59
CA SER A 171 -8.95 -17.49 -29.03
C SER A 171 -7.58 -17.82 -29.60
N GLN A 172 -6.50 -17.68 -28.81
CA GLN A 172 -5.15 -18.06 -29.22
C GLN A 172 -4.97 -19.57 -29.35
N TYR A 173 -5.62 -20.37 -28.51
CA TYR A 173 -5.62 -21.83 -28.66
C TYR A 173 -6.46 -22.27 -29.86
N SER A 174 -7.63 -21.64 -30.06
CA SER A 174 -8.51 -21.94 -31.19
C SER A 174 -7.87 -21.62 -32.54
N SER A 175 -7.04 -20.57 -32.64
CA SER A 175 -6.40 -20.17 -33.89
C SER A 175 -5.36 -21.17 -34.41
N ILE A 176 -4.78 -21.98 -33.50
CA ILE A 176 -3.84 -23.05 -33.83
C ILE A 176 -4.47 -24.44 -33.79
N GLY A 177 -5.79 -24.53 -33.57
CA GLY A 177 -6.54 -25.79 -33.54
C GLY A 177 -6.18 -26.71 -32.36
N ILE A 178 -5.70 -26.16 -31.25
CA ILE A 178 -5.29 -26.93 -30.06
C ILE A 178 -6.33 -26.76 -28.96
N GLU A 179 -6.70 -27.87 -28.32
CA GLU A 179 -7.52 -27.82 -27.10
C GLU A 179 -6.64 -27.66 -25.85
N PRO A 180 -6.83 -26.60 -25.05
CA PRO A 180 -6.01 -26.36 -23.88
C PRO A 180 -6.44 -27.24 -22.70
N THR A 181 -5.46 -27.87 -22.05
CA THR A 181 -5.64 -28.55 -20.77
C THR A 181 -4.85 -27.78 -19.71
N VAL A 182 -5.55 -27.00 -18.87
CA VAL A 182 -4.91 -26.07 -17.93
C VAL A 182 -4.80 -26.68 -16.55
N LYS A 183 -3.63 -26.53 -15.92
CA LYS A 183 -3.41 -26.98 -14.55
C LYS A 183 -4.04 -26.04 -13.54
N ILE A 184 -4.63 -26.62 -12.50
CA ILE A 184 -5.32 -25.87 -11.43
C ILE A 184 -4.37 -24.93 -10.67
N SER A 185 -3.13 -25.36 -10.41
CA SER A 185 -2.13 -24.55 -9.69
C SER A 185 -1.65 -23.35 -10.49
N GLU A 186 -1.47 -23.50 -11.80
CA GLU A 186 -1.06 -22.43 -12.73
C GLU A 186 -2.18 -21.41 -12.89
N HIS A 187 -3.41 -21.88 -13.11
CA HIS A 187 -4.61 -21.05 -13.21
C HIS A 187 -4.77 -20.14 -11.99
N ILE A 188 -4.69 -20.71 -10.79
CA ILE A 188 -4.84 -19.96 -9.55
C ILE A 188 -3.67 -19.02 -9.30
N SER A 189 -2.44 -19.44 -9.62
CA SER A 189 -1.28 -18.55 -9.50
C SER A 189 -1.37 -17.35 -10.45
N PHE A 190 -1.93 -17.54 -11.65
CA PHE A 190 -2.21 -16.45 -12.58
C PHE A 190 -3.26 -15.48 -11.98
N ILE A 191 -4.42 -15.99 -11.57
CA ILE A 191 -5.49 -15.16 -10.98
C ILE A 191 -4.99 -14.42 -9.74
N GLY A 192 -4.32 -15.09 -8.81
CA GLY A 192 -3.83 -14.47 -7.58
C GLY A 192 -2.85 -13.33 -7.84
N LYS A 193 -1.93 -13.50 -8.81
CA LYS A 193 -1.01 -12.43 -9.23
C LYS A 193 -1.75 -11.27 -9.88
N ALA A 194 -2.70 -11.56 -10.77
CA ALA A 194 -3.50 -10.54 -11.44
C ALA A 194 -4.32 -9.71 -10.44
N LEU A 195 -5.05 -10.37 -9.54
CA LEU A 195 -5.83 -9.73 -8.48
C LEU A 195 -4.96 -8.80 -7.63
N LEU A 196 -3.79 -9.29 -7.17
CA LEU A 196 -2.88 -8.48 -6.36
C LEU A 196 -2.32 -7.29 -7.14
N ALA A 197 -1.94 -7.48 -8.40
CA ALA A 197 -1.41 -6.41 -9.25
C ALA A 197 -2.45 -5.30 -9.48
N PHE A 198 -3.69 -5.66 -9.82
CA PHE A 198 -4.75 -4.69 -10.04
C PHE A 198 -5.22 -4.01 -8.76
N ALA A 199 -5.30 -4.73 -7.65
CA ALA A 199 -5.60 -4.13 -6.36
C ALA A 199 -4.53 -3.11 -5.98
N ALA A 200 -3.24 -3.42 -6.19
CA ALA A 200 -2.14 -2.49 -5.96
C ALA A 200 -2.18 -1.28 -6.92
N ILE A 201 -2.56 -1.48 -8.18
CA ILE A 201 -2.76 -0.37 -9.13
C ILE A 201 -3.87 0.56 -8.64
N PHE A 202 -4.97 0.03 -8.11
CA PHE A 202 -6.09 0.84 -7.60
C PHE A 202 -5.71 1.68 -6.37
N GLU A 203 -4.60 1.37 -5.70
CA GLU A 203 -4.04 2.20 -4.63
C GLU A 203 -3.25 3.42 -5.13
N LEU A 204 -3.07 3.58 -6.45
CA LEU A 204 -2.37 4.74 -7.03
C LEU A 204 -2.86 6.10 -6.51
N PRO A 205 -4.18 6.38 -6.36
CA PRO A 205 -4.65 7.64 -5.80
C PRO A 205 -4.20 7.85 -4.35
N VAL A 206 -4.20 6.78 -3.56
CA VAL A 206 -3.81 6.78 -2.14
C VAL A 206 -2.31 7.01 -1.99
N VAL A 207 -1.51 6.26 -2.75
CA VAL A 207 -0.04 6.44 -2.78
C VAL A 207 0.31 7.86 -3.25
N SER A 208 -0.35 8.34 -4.31
CA SER A 208 -0.13 9.68 -4.84
C SER A 208 -0.48 10.77 -3.82
N TYR A 209 -1.60 10.60 -3.08
CA TYR A 209 -1.97 11.49 -1.98
C TYR A 209 -0.83 11.63 -0.97
N PHE A 210 -0.28 10.51 -0.49
CA PHE A 210 0.81 10.53 0.47
C PHE A 210 2.08 11.17 -0.07
N LEU A 211 2.49 10.79 -1.28
CA LEU A 211 3.68 11.38 -1.90
C LEU A 211 3.53 12.90 -2.05
N ALA A 212 2.32 13.39 -2.31
CA ALA A 212 2.04 14.82 -2.35
C ALA A 212 2.10 15.47 -0.96
N ARG A 213 1.64 14.79 0.09
CA ARG A 213 1.75 15.28 1.47
C ARG A 213 3.20 15.35 1.94
N CYS A 214 4.01 14.35 1.62
CA CYS A 214 5.45 14.36 1.86
C CYS A 214 6.17 15.43 1.02
N GLY A 215 5.54 15.94 -0.05
CA GLY A 215 6.09 16.98 -0.93
C GLY A 215 7.01 16.42 -2.02
N ILE A 216 7.02 15.09 -2.18
CA ILE A 216 7.77 14.38 -3.21
C ILE A 216 7.07 14.52 -4.56
N LEU A 217 5.73 14.60 -4.56
CA LEU A 217 4.91 14.65 -5.76
C LEU A 217 4.10 15.96 -5.82
N SER A 218 4.14 16.66 -6.95
CA SER A 218 3.33 17.85 -7.18
C SER A 218 2.29 17.61 -8.29
N PRO A 219 1.16 18.36 -8.29
CA PRO A 219 0.17 18.25 -9.36
C PRO A 219 0.78 18.54 -10.73
N SER A 220 1.67 19.53 -10.79
CA SER A 220 2.40 19.90 -12.00
C SER A 220 3.28 18.76 -12.50
N ALA A 221 4.03 18.09 -11.60
CA ALA A 221 4.88 16.96 -11.95
C ALA A 221 4.09 15.75 -12.52
N MET A 222 2.89 15.49 -12.00
CA MET A 222 2.01 14.48 -12.59
C MET A 222 1.57 14.91 -13.99
N THR A 223 1.02 16.11 -14.15
CA THR A 223 0.54 16.58 -15.45
C THR A 223 1.64 16.65 -16.53
N SER A 224 2.87 17.04 -16.17
CA SER A 224 3.99 17.10 -17.11
C SER A 224 4.50 15.70 -17.51
N SER A 225 4.27 14.70 -16.66
CA SER A 225 4.63 13.30 -16.89
C SER A 225 3.58 12.50 -17.67
N PHE A 226 2.46 13.14 -18.07
CA PHE A 226 1.33 12.46 -18.72
C PHE A 226 1.74 11.62 -19.93
N ARG A 227 2.66 12.11 -20.78
CA ARG A 227 3.17 11.36 -21.94
C ARG A 227 3.83 10.03 -21.58
N TYR A 228 4.52 9.96 -20.43
CA TYR A 228 5.15 8.72 -19.97
C TYR A 228 4.11 7.76 -19.40
N VAL A 229 3.10 8.30 -18.70
CA VAL A 229 1.99 7.52 -18.14
C VAL A 229 1.13 6.92 -19.24
N VAL A 230 0.88 7.66 -20.33
CA VAL A 230 0.19 7.14 -21.52
C VAL A 230 0.91 5.90 -22.05
N VAL A 231 2.23 5.96 -22.24
CA VAL A 231 3.02 4.82 -22.70
C VAL A 231 2.97 3.67 -21.69
N ALA A 232 3.10 3.95 -20.39
CA ALA A 232 3.04 2.92 -19.36
C ALA A 232 1.68 2.19 -19.33
N ILE A 233 0.57 2.94 -19.40
CA ILE A 233 -0.79 2.39 -19.42
C ILE A 233 -1.02 1.54 -20.66
N PHE A 234 -0.60 2.02 -21.84
CA PHE A 234 -0.74 1.24 -23.07
C PHE A 234 0.15 0.00 -23.09
N THR A 235 1.35 0.06 -22.51
CA THR A 235 2.23 -1.11 -22.35
C THR A 235 1.61 -2.14 -21.42
N VAL A 236 1.11 -1.72 -20.25
CA VAL A 236 0.42 -2.62 -19.31
C VAL A 236 -0.81 -3.23 -19.97
N SER A 237 -1.59 -2.44 -20.70
CA SER A 237 -2.77 -2.92 -21.42
C SER A 237 -2.38 -3.93 -22.50
N ALA A 238 -1.37 -3.64 -23.32
CA ALA A 238 -0.89 -4.55 -24.38
C ALA A 238 -0.33 -5.87 -23.85
N VAL A 239 0.23 -5.90 -22.64
CA VAL A 239 0.68 -7.15 -22.00
C VAL A 239 -0.51 -7.98 -21.52
N LEU A 240 -1.62 -7.34 -21.16
CA LEU A 240 -2.78 -7.99 -20.54
C LEU A 240 -3.92 -8.30 -21.52
N THR A 241 -3.97 -7.60 -22.66
CA THR A 241 -5.00 -7.76 -23.69
C THR A 241 -4.39 -8.23 -25.01
N PRO A 242 -5.18 -8.83 -25.91
CA PRO A 242 -4.78 -9.05 -27.29
C PRO A 242 -4.18 -7.79 -27.94
N PRO A 243 -3.41 -7.92 -29.02
CA PRO A 243 -3.04 -6.82 -29.90
C PRO A 243 -4.25 -6.36 -30.74
N ASP A 244 -5.38 -6.13 -30.09
CA ASP A 244 -6.58 -5.54 -30.65
C ASP A 244 -6.79 -4.16 -30.04
N VAL A 245 -6.95 -3.16 -30.89
CA VAL A 245 -7.01 -1.74 -30.50
C VAL A 245 -8.19 -1.48 -29.56
N LEU A 246 -9.34 -2.11 -29.80
CA LEU A 246 -10.55 -1.86 -29.01
C LEU A 246 -10.41 -2.40 -27.59
N THR A 247 -9.97 -3.65 -27.44
CA THR A 247 -9.75 -4.27 -26.11
C THR A 247 -8.62 -3.59 -25.33
N GLN A 248 -7.55 -3.18 -26.01
CA GLN A 248 -6.47 -2.42 -25.39
C GLN A 248 -6.93 -1.04 -24.90
N LEU A 249 -7.75 -0.33 -25.69
CA LEU A 249 -8.34 0.95 -25.29
C LEU A 249 -9.32 0.79 -24.13
N LEU A 250 -10.14 -0.27 -24.15
CA LEU A 250 -11.07 -0.58 -23.08
C LEU A 250 -10.36 -0.83 -21.74
N MET A 251 -9.17 -1.46 -21.78
CA MET A 251 -8.35 -1.69 -20.59
C MET A 251 -7.59 -0.44 -20.14
N ALA A 252 -7.10 0.36 -21.10
CA ALA A 252 -6.37 1.59 -20.83
C ALA A 252 -7.25 2.66 -20.18
N LEU A 253 -8.53 2.74 -20.56
CA LEU A 253 -9.47 3.75 -20.09
C LEU A 253 -9.62 3.78 -18.55
N PRO A 254 -9.92 2.66 -17.84
CA PRO A 254 -9.94 2.61 -16.38
C PRO A 254 -8.64 3.11 -15.73
N LEU A 255 -7.48 2.77 -16.30
CA LEU A 255 -6.18 3.21 -15.78
C LEU A 255 -5.97 4.71 -15.98
N PHE A 256 -6.41 5.27 -17.11
CA PHE A 256 -6.41 6.72 -17.34
C PHE A 256 -7.34 7.45 -16.37
N VAL A 257 -8.54 6.92 -16.15
CA VAL A 257 -9.50 7.47 -15.17
C VAL A 257 -8.87 7.48 -13.78
N LEU A 258 -8.25 6.37 -13.37
CA LEU A 258 -7.59 6.26 -12.08
C LEU A 258 -6.43 7.24 -11.94
N TYR A 259 -5.63 7.43 -13.00
CA TYR A 259 -4.57 8.42 -13.03
C TYR A 259 -5.11 9.85 -12.93
N GLY A 260 -6.20 10.16 -13.64
CA GLY A 260 -6.89 11.45 -13.54
C GLY A 260 -7.43 11.73 -12.13
N ILE A 261 -8.05 10.73 -11.49
CA ILE A 261 -8.47 10.80 -10.09
C ILE A 261 -7.26 11.10 -9.19
N SER A 262 -6.13 10.43 -9.43
CA SER A 262 -4.90 10.62 -8.68
C SER A 262 -4.38 12.06 -8.77
N ILE A 263 -4.44 12.70 -9.95
CA ILE A 263 -4.07 14.12 -10.12
C ILE A 263 -4.99 15.03 -9.28
N VAL A 264 -6.30 14.78 -9.30
CA VAL A 264 -7.27 15.58 -8.52
C VAL A 264 -7.00 15.45 -7.03
N VAL A 265 -6.77 14.23 -6.55
CA VAL A 265 -6.42 13.94 -5.16
C VAL A 265 -5.13 14.66 -4.75
N VAL A 266 -4.10 14.62 -5.59
CA VAL A 266 -2.82 15.31 -5.36
C VAL A 266 -3.00 16.83 -5.34
N ARG A 267 -3.84 17.39 -6.21
CA ARG A 267 -4.15 18.83 -6.22
C ARG A 267 -4.80 19.28 -4.90
N PHE A 268 -5.75 18.50 -4.39
CA PHE A 268 -6.37 18.76 -3.09
C PHE A 268 -5.35 18.65 -1.94
N ALA A 269 -4.53 17.59 -1.95
CA ALA A 269 -3.51 17.32 -0.93
C ALA A 269 -2.43 18.43 -0.88
N TYR A 270 -1.99 18.90 -2.04
CA TYR A 270 -0.93 19.89 -2.18
C TYR A 270 -1.37 21.29 -1.72
N ASN A 271 -2.57 21.73 -2.09
CA ASN A 271 -3.11 23.05 -1.69
C ASN A 271 -3.29 23.18 -0.18
N LYS A 272 -3.59 22.08 0.52
CA LYS A 272 -3.77 22.07 1.98
C LYS A 272 -2.45 22.14 2.75
N ARG A 273 -1.32 21.80 2.14
CA ARG A 273 0.02 21.96 2.74
C ARG A 273 0.54 23.40 2.68
N GLN A 274 0.13 24.18 1.67
CA GLN A 274 0.56 25.57 1.50
C GLN A 274 -0.25 26.57 2.35
N ARG A 275 -1.31 26.11 3.02
CA ARG A 275 -2.11 26.89 3.98
C ARG A 275 -1.75 26.47 5.39
#